data_AF-A0A2I0CXT1-F1
#
_entry.id   AF-A0A2I0CXT1-F1
#
_cell.length_a   1.000
_cell.length_b   1.000
_cell.length_c   1.000
_cell.angle_alpha   90.00
_cell.angle_beta   90.00
_cell.angle_gamma   90.00
#
_symmetry.space_group_name_H-M   'P 1'
#
loop_
_entity.id
_entity.type
_entity.pdbx_description
1 polymer ?
#
loop_
_entity_poly.entity_id
_entity_poly.type
_entity_poly.pdbx_seq_one_letter_code
_entity_poly.pdbx_strand_id
1 'polypeptide(L)'
;MSAGFFSRFTKPKPHIVESPPPPSITHGAGMNVPEYKNKPYFIVGSVEMGNTTTKCILTGVSLDTGMSYVINKTVSMSRDIRPPKPGETIFGAT
;
A
#
# COMPACT_ATOMS: atom_id res chain seq x y z
N MET A 1 21.39 -21.38 16.50
CA MET A 1 20.54 -20.21 16.77
C MET A 1 19.28 -20.34 15.92
N SER A 2 18.14 -20.64 16.55
CA SER A 2 16.91 -21.01 15.84
C SER A 2 16.27 -19.79 15.16
N ALA A 3 16.06 -19.88 13.84
CA ALA A 3 15.40 -18.87 13.01
C ALA A 3 13.94 -18.56 13.42
N GLY A 4 13.38 -19.30 14.39
CA GLY A 4 11.99 -19.16 14.82
C GLY A 4 11.70 -18.14 15.94
N PHE A 5 12.72 -17.54 16.58
CA PHE A 5 12.46 -16.62 17.71
C PHE A 5 11.93 -15.25 17.24
N PHE A 6 12.39 -14.77 16.08
CA PHE A 6 11.98 -13.46 15.55
C PHE A 6 10.72 -13.50 14.67
N SER A 7 10.33 -14.67 14.15
CA SER A 7 9.15 -14.80 13.28
C SER A 7 7.82 -14.56 14.01
N ARG A 8 7.80 -14.65 15.35
CA ARG A 8 6.63 -14.31 16.18
C ARG A 8 6.28 -12.82 16.20
N PHE A 9 7.24 -11.94 15.86
CA PHE A 9 7.05 -10.49 15.94
C PHE A 9 6.81 -9.84 14.57
N THR A 10 6.95 -10.58 13.47
CA THR A 10 6.75 -10.07 12.12
C THR A 10 5.43 -10.58 11.55
N LYS A 11 4.40 -9.72 11.51
CA LYS A 11 3.16 -10.04 10.79
C LYS A 11 3.46 -10.20 9.29
N PRO A 12 2.87 -11.20 8.60
CA PRO A 12 2.98 -11.31 7.15
C PRO A 12 2.47 -10.01 6.51
N LYS A 13 3.30 -9.42 5.64
CA LYS A 13 2.93 -8.23 4.88
C LYS A 13 2.44 -8.69 3.50
N PRO A 14 1.29 -8.18 3.02
CA PRO A 14 0.82 -8.49 1.69
C PRO A 14 1.86 -8.02 0.66
N HIS A 15 2.10 -8.84 -0.36
CA HIS A 15 2.95 -8.45 -1.47
C HIS A 15 2.23 -7.39 -2.32
N ILE A 16 2.82 -6.20 -2.42
CA ILE A 16 2.30 -5.09 -3.22
C ILE A 16 3.17 -5.01 -4.47
N VAL A 17 2.56 -5.19 -5.63
CA VAL A 17 3.24 -5.06 -6.94
C VAL A 17 3.82 -3.66 -7.05
N GLU A 18 5.03 -3.50 -7.59
CA GLU A 18 5.64 -2.18 -7.81
C GLU A 18 4.92 -1.41 -8.93
N SER A 19 4.96 -0.08 -8.86
CA SER A 19 4.47 0.79 -9.95
C SER A 19 5.53 1.83 -10.27
N PRO A 20 5.57 2.35 -11.50
CA PRO A 20 6.39 3.51 -11.82
C PRO A 20 6.13 4.63 -10.81
N PRO A 21 7.19 5.24 -10.24
CA PRO A 21 7.01 6.31 -9.29
C PRO A 21 6.37 7.52 -9.97
N PRO A 22 5.55 8.31 -9.25
CA PRO A 22 5.09 9.58 -9.77
C PRO A 22 6.29 10.52 -9.96
N PRO A 23 6.21 11.45 -10.92
CA PRO A 23 7.27 12.41 -11.16
C PRO A 23 7.57 13.25 -9.90
N SER A 24 8.83 13.63 -9.75
CA SER A 24 9.34 14.44 -8.65
C SER A 24 9.87 15.77 -9.17
N ILE A 25 9.71 16.83 -8.38
CA ILE A 25 10.31 18.13 -8.63
C ILE A 25 11.45 18.40 -7.64
N THR A 26 12.49 19.05 -8.12
CA THR A 26 13.57 19.54 -7.25
C THR A 26 13.12 20.84 -6.59
N HIS A 27 13.07 20.83 -5.27
CA HIS A 27 12.79 22.00 -4.44
C HIS A 27 14.09 22.47 -3.79
N GLY A 28 14.58 23.65 -4.19
CA GLY A 28 15.73 24.31 -3.56
C GLY A 28 16.96 23.42 -3.44
N ALA A 29 17.58 23.39 -2.25
CA ALA A 29 18.85 22.73 -1.92
C ALA A 29 18.83 21.19 -2.02
N GLY A 30 18.52 20.65 -3.20
CA GLY A 30 18.58 19.22 -3.52
C GLY A 30 17.42 18.38 -2.97
N MET A 31 16.34 19.00 -2.47
CA MET A 31 15.20 18.25 -1.94
C MET A 31 14.28 17.81 -3.08
N ASN A 32 14.19 16.51 -3.35
CA ASN A 32 13.20 16.00 -4.30
C ASN A 32 11.87 15.78 -3.58
N VAL A 33 10.83 16.47 -4.04
CA VAL A 33 9.46 16.28 -3.55
C VAL A 33 8.59 15.73 -4.67
N PRO A 34 7.60 14.85 -4.37
CA PRO A 34 6.67 14.40 -5.39
C PRO A 34 5.90 15.58 -6.02
N GLU A 35 5.80 15.61 -7.34
CA GLU A 35 5.19 16.71 -8.09
C GLU A 35 3.73 16.99 -7.66
N TYR A 36 2.97 15.93 -7.36
CA TYR A 36 1.57 16.01 -6.94
C TYR A 36 1.34 16.78 -5.63
N LYS A 37 2.39 17.09 -4.85
CA LYS A 37 2.28 17.92 -3.64
C LYS A 37 2.29 19.42 -3.93
N ASN A 38 2.81 19.83 -5.09
CA ASN A 38 3.06 21.23 -5.42
C ASN A 38 2.31 21.69 -6.68
N LYS A 39 1.85 20.75 -7.51
CA LYS A 39 1.10 21.02 -8.74
C LYS A 39 -0.35 20.54 -8.63
N PRO A 40 -1.27 21.09 -9.44
CA PRO A 40 -2.67 20.69 -9.39
C PRO A 40 -2.88 19.27 -9.94
N TYR A 41 -3.38 18.39 -9.08
CA TYR A 41 -3.73 17.01 -9.42
C TYR A 41 -5.18 16.73 -9.02
N PHE A 42 -5.91 16.06 -9.90
CA PHE A 42 -7.17 15.42 -9.54
C PHE A 42 -6.86 14.04 -8.96
N ILE A 43 -7.11 13.86 -7.67
CA ILE A 43 -6.77 12.62 -6.94
C ILE A 43 -8.03 11.79 -6.72
N VAL A 44 -7.95 10.52 -7.10
CA VAL A 44 -9.01 9.53 -6.94
C VAL A 44 -8.51 8.38 -6.07
N GLY A 45 -9.27 8.05 -5.02
CA GLY A 45 -9.10 6.83 -4.26
C GLY A 45 -10.06 5.76 -4.78
N SER A 46 -9.52 4.69 -5.35
CA SER A 46 -10.30 3.49 -5.67
C SER A 46 -10.16 2.49 -4.53
N VAL A 47 -11.26 2.21 -3.84
CA VAL A 47 -11.29 1.31 -2.68
C VAL A 47 -12.13 0.09 -3.02
N GLU A 48 -11.53 -1.08 -2.87
CA GLU A 48 -12.20 -2.36 -2.99
C GLU A 48 -12.24 -3.03 -1.62
N MET A 49 -13.44 -3.27 -1.11
CA MET A 49 -13.64 -4.04 0.12
C MET A 49 -13.88 -5.50 -0.24
N GLY A 50 -12.82 -6.30 -0.14
CA GLY A 50 -12.94 -7.76 -0.20
C GLY A 50 -13.32 -8.36 1.14
N ASN A 51 -13.66 -9.65 1.12
CA ASN A 51 -13.98 -10.42 2.33
C ASN A 51 -12.84 -10.42 3.35
N THR A 52 -11.60 -10.58 2.87
CA THR A 52 -10.42 -10.74 3.71
C THR A 52 -9.55 -9.50 3.74
N THR A 53 -9.45 -8.78 2.62
CA THR A 53 -8.61 -7.59 2.50
C THR A 53 -9.38 -6.42 1.91
N THR A 54 -9.13 -5.23 2.42
CA THR A 54 -9.52 -3.97 1.82
C THR A 54 -8.31 -3.38 1.13
N LYS A 55 -8.43 -3.14 -0.17
CA LYS A 55 -7.36 -2.60 -1.02
C LYS A 55 -7.73 -1.18 -1.42
N CYS A 56 -6.74 -0.29 -1.44
CA CYS A 56 -6.90 1.07 -1.92
C CYS A 56 -5.77 1.42 -2.88
N ILE A 57 -6.12 2.00 -4.02
CA ILE A 57 -5.18 2.61 -4.97
C ILE A 57 -5.50 4.09 -5.05
N LEU A 58 -4.51 4.92 -4.71
CA LEU A 58 -4.55 6.36 -4.92
C LEU A 58 -3.93 6.66 -6.28
N THR A 59 -4.74 7.19 -7.19
CA THR A 59 -4.31 7.62 -8.52
C THR A 59 -4.45 9.13 -8.63
N GLY A 60 -3.40 9.80 -9.07
CA GLY A 60 -3.42 11.23 -9.36
C GLY A 60 -3.33 11.49 -10.86
N VAL A 61 -4.21 12.33 -11.37
CA VAL A 61 -4.16 12.84 -12.75
C VAL A 61 -3.63 14.27 -12.71
N SER A 62 -2.50 14.52 -13.37
CA SER A 62 -1.97 15.88 -13.52
C SER A 62 -2.92 16.71 -14.38
N LEU A 63 -3.36 17.87 -13.88
CA LEU A 63 -4.23 18.76 -14.66
C LEU A 63 -3.49 19.52 -15.76
N ASP A 64 -2.16 19.57 -15.69
CA ASP A 64 -1.32 20.23 -16.69
C ASP A 64 -1.08 19.33 -17.91
N THR A 65 -0.86 18.03 -17.68
CA THR A 65 -0.47 17.07 -18.74
C THR A 65 -1.53 16.04 -19.08
N GLY A 66 -2.56 15.88 -18.24
CA GLY A 66 -3.57 14.83 -18.36
C GLY A 66 -3.06 13.42 -18.03
N MET A 67 -1.79 13.28 -17.62
CA MET A 67 -1.18 11.99 -17.33
C MET A 67 -1.60 11.46 -15.95
N SER A 68 -1.85 10.15 -15.88
CA SER A 68 -2.26 9.45 -14.66
C SER A 68 -1.10 8.70 -14.02
N TYR A 69 -0.97 8.81 -12.69
CA TYR A 69 0.09 8.17 -11.92
C TYR A 69 -0.47 7.49 -10.67
N VAL A 70 0.07 6.32 -10.34
CA VAL A 70 -0.22 5.65 -9.06
C VAL A 70 0.61 6.32 -7.97
N ILE A 71 -0.05 7.02 -7.05
CA ILE A 71 0.58 7.73 -5.93
C ILE A 71 0.88 6.75 -4.79
N ASN A 72 -0.08 5.90 -4.45
CA ASN A 72 0.05 4.94 -3.35
C ASN A 72 -0.85 3.72 -3.56
N LYS A 73 -0.40 2.58 -3.05
CA LYS A 73 -1.19 1.35 -2.95
C LYS A 73 -1.12 0.86 -1.52
N THR A 74 -2.28 0.59 -0.94
CA THR A 74 -2.37 0.05 0.41
C THR A 74 -3.27 -1.18 0.41
N VAL A 75 -2.86 -2.21 1.15
CA VAL A 75 -3.66 -3.40 1.41
C VAL A 75 -3.74 -3.56 2.92
N SER A 76 -4.96 -3.68 3.42
CA SER A 76 -5.25 -3.91 4.84
C SER A 76 -6.16 -5.13 4.99
N MET A 77 -6.17 -5.76 6.17
CA MET A 77 -7.14 -6.82 6.47
C MET A 77 -8.50 -6.17 6.75
N SER A 78 -9.56 -6.63 6.08
CA SER A 78 -10.91 -6.06 6.24
C SER A 78 -11.50 -6.30 7.62
N ARG A 79 -11.01 -7.32 8.33
CA ARG A 79 -11.47 -7.75 9.64
C ARG A 79 -10.28 -8.19 10.47
N ASP A 80 -10.35 -7.96 11.77
CA ASP A 80 -9.41 -8.55 12.72
C ASP A 80 -9.69 -10.05 12.85
N ILE A 81 -8.81 -10.86 12.26
CA ILE A 81 -8.86 -12.31 12.38
C ILE A 81 -8.12 -12.68 13.66
N ARG A 82 -8.84 -13.29 14.61
CA ARG A 82 -8.20 -13.83 15.82
C ARG A 82 -7.20 -14.94 15.45
N PRO A 83 -6.15 -15.15 16.26
CA PRO A 83 -5.33 -16.35 16.14
C PRO A 83 -6.16 -17.64 16.28
N PRO A 84 -5.75 -18.74 15.64
CA PRO A 84 -6.37 -20.05 15.84
C PRO A 84 -6.25 -20.48 17.30
N LYS A 85 -7.30 -21.11 17.84
CA LYS A 85 -7.29 -21.71 19.19
C LYS A 85 -6.50 -23.02 19.17
N PRO A 86 -5.99 -23.49 20.33
CA PRO A 86 -5.39 -24.81 20.42
C PRO A 86 -6.36 -25.90 19.90
N GLY A 87 -5.90 -26.70 18.93
CA GLY A 87 -6.69 -27.77 18.32
C GLY A 87 -7.53 -27.39 17.10
N GLU A 88 -7.55 -26.11 16.69
CA GLU A 88 -8.20 -25.71 15.44
C GLU A 88 -7.32 -26.02 14.21
N THR A 89 -7.92 -26.60 13.18
CA THR A 89 -7.24 -26.86 11.91
C THR A 89 -7.09 -25.56 11.12
N ILE A 90 -5.86 -25.16 10.83
CA ILE A 90 -5.57 -23.99 10.00
C ILE A 90 -5.71 -24.42 8.53
N PHE A 91 -6.73 -23.89 7.86
CA PHE A 91 -6.99 -24.17 6.43
C PHE A 91 -6.19 -23.27 5.48
N GLY A 92 -5.58 -22.20 6.00
CA GLY A 92 -4.76 -21.26 5.23
C GLY A 92 -4.27 -20.10 6.10
N ALA A 93 -3.16 -19.48 5.69
CA ALA A 93 -2.68 -18.21 6.22
C ALA A 93 -2.95 -17.10 5.20
N THR A 94 -3.18 -15.87 5.67
CA THR A 94 -3.28 -14.68 4.81
C THR A 94 -2.09 -13.76 4.98
#